data_AF-B7ZXP8-F1
#
_entry.id   AF-B7ZXP8-F1
#
_cell.length_a   1.000
_cell.length_b   1.000
_cell.length_c   1.000
_cell.angle_alpha   90.00
_cell.angle_beta   90.00
_cell.angle_gamma   90.00
#
_symmetry.space_group_name_H-M   'P 1'
#
loop_
_entity.id
_entity.type
_entity.pdbx_description
1 polymer ?
#
loop_
_entity_poly.entity_id
_entity_poly.type
_entity_poly.pdbx_seq_one_letter_code
_entity_poly.pdbx_strand_id
1 'polypeptide(L)' 'MGFLDALYRVVMRRNAVYVTFVVAGAFAGERAVDYGVHKIWEMNNLGVTFLFPASLSLCCSTLINTLQLSTAN' A
#
# COMPACT_ATOMS: atom_id res chain seq x y z
N MET A 1 3.21 11.18 37.22
CA MET A 1 2.19 11.36 36.17
C MET A 1 2.78 10.81 34.87
N GLY A 2 2.33 9.62 34.45
CA GLY A 2 2.89 8.92 33.30
C GLY A 2 2.50 9.55 31.97
N PHE A 3 3.27 9.27 30.92
CA PHE A 3 2.99 9.74 29.56
C PHE A 3 1.59 9.34 29.06
N LEU A 4 1.17 8.10 29.34
CA LEU A 4 -0.16 7.59 29.00
C LEU A 4 -1.29 8.35 29.73
N ASP A 5 -1.04 8.81 30.95
CA ASP A 5 -1.97 9.59 31.76
C ASP A 5 -2.17 10.99 31.16
N ALA A 6 -1.09 11.60 30.68
CA ALA A 6 -1.13 12.86 29.95
C ALA A 6 -1.88 12.73 28.60
N LEU A 7 -1.62 11.65 27.84
CA LEU A 7 -2.29 11.37 26.58
C LEU A 7 -3.79 11.14 26.79
N TYR A 8 -4.17 10.37 27.80
CA TYR A 8 -5.56 10.12 28.16
C TYR A 8 -6.30 11.43 28.47
N ARG A 9 -5.68 12.31 29.27
CA ARG A 9 -6.28 13.60 29.64
C ARG A 9 -6.46 14.56 28.47
N VAL A 10 -5.69 14.40 27.39
CA VAL A 10 -5.77 15.23 26.19
C VAL A 10 -6.77 14.66 25.19
N VAL A 11 -6.71 13.36 24.93
CA VAL A 11 -7.50 12.71 23.88
C VAL A 11 -8.93 12.41 24.36
N MET A 12 -9.12 11.99 25.60
CA MET A 12 -10.41 11.49 26.10
C MET A 12 -11.29 12.55 26.77
N ARG A 13 -10.81 13.79 26.95
CA ARG A 13 -11.50 14.78 27.81
C ARG A 13 -12.75 15.41 27.18
N ARG A 14 -12.91 15.38 25.86
CA ARG A 14 -14.07 15.96 25.16
C ARG A 14 -14.55 14.98 24.10
N ASN A 15 -15.84 14.66 24.07
CA ASN A 15 -16.44 13.74 23.10
C ASN A 15 -16.05 14.08 21.65
N ALA A 16 -16.02 15.38 21.30
CA ALA A 16 -15.58 15.82 19.98
C ALA A 16 -14.11 15.46 19.67
N VAL A 17 -13.21 15.57 20.65
CA VAL A 17 -11.77 15.27 20.48
C VAL A 17 -11.52 13.77 20.40
N TYR A 18 -12.25 12.98 21.20
CA TYR A 18 -12.16 11.52 21.14
C TYR A 18 -12.59 11.00 19.76
N VAL A 19 -13.74 11.44 19.26
CA VAL A 19 -14.28 10.97 17.96
C VAL A 19 -13.37 11.35 16.81
N THR A 20 -12.85 12.59 16.77
CA THR A 20 -11.92 12.99 15.72
C THR A 20 -10.60 12.23 15.79
N PHE A 21 -10.09 11.96 16.98
CA PHE A 21 -8.90 11.13 17.16
C PHE A 21 -9.12 9.69 16.68
N VAL A 22 -10.27 9.10 16.97
CA VAL A 22 -10.64 7.76 16.48
C VAL A 22 -10.72 7.74 14.95
N VAL A 23 -11.38 8.73 14.33
CA VAL A 23 -11.51 8.80 12.86
C VAL A 23 -10.14 9.05 12.21
N ALA A 24 -9.34 9.98 12.73
CA ALA A 24 -8.00 10.26 12.22
C ALA A 24 -7.06 9.06 12.40
N GLY A 25 -7.14 8.37 13.53
CA GLY A 25 -6.39 7.16 13.81
C GLY A 25 -6.77 6.00 12.89
N ALA A 26 -8.06 5.85 12.57
CA ALA A 26 -8.53 4.85 11.61
C ALA A 26 -7.99 5.11 10.20
N PHE A 27 -8.03 6.37 9.74
CA PHE A 27 -7.53 6.73 8.41
C PHE A 27 -6.01 6.55 8.28
N ALA A 28 -5.26 6.96 9.30
CA ALA A 28 -3.82 6.76 9.33
C ALA A 28 -3.45 5.26 9.48
N GLY A 29 -4.23 4.53 10.28
CA GLY A 29 -4.05 3.10 10.54
C GLY A 29 -4.27 2.24 9.30
N GLU A 30 -5.33 2.51 8.52
CA GLU A 30 -5.60 1.81 7.25
C GLU A 30 -4.36 1.84 6.34
N ARG A 31 -3.83 3.05 6.07
CA ARG A 31 -2.67 3.22 5.20
C ARG A 31 -1.43 2.53 5.77
N ALA A 32 -1.15 2.71 7.06
CA ALA A 32 0.01 2.10 7.69
C ALA A 32 -0.03 0.57 7.67
N VAL A 33 -1.21 -0.02 7.90
CA VAL A 33 -1.40 -1.47 7.87
C VAL A 33 -1.26 -2.01 6.46
N ASP A 34 -1.89 -1.38 5.45
CA ASP A 34 -1.75 -1.79 4.06
C ASP A 34 -0.29 -1.79 3.59
N TYR A 35 0.45 -0.72 3.87
CA TYR A 35 1.88 -0.65 3.53
C TYR A 35 2.71 -1.67 4.30
N GLY A 36 2.45 -1.84 5.59
CA GLY A 36 3.17 -2.79 6.43
C GLY A 36 2.95 -4.24 5.99
N VAL A 37 1.69 -4.63 5.78
CA VAL A 37 1.33 -6.00 5.35
C VAL A 37 1.90 -6.28 3.97
N HIS A 38 1.78 -5.35 3.02
CA HIS A 38 2.33 -5.55 1.68
C HIS A 38 3.86 -5.71 1.71
N LYS A 39 4.56 -4.92 2.53
CA LYS A 39 6.01 -5.05 2.68
C LYS A 39 6.45 -6.34 3.35
N ILE A 40 5.76 -6.76 4.41
CA ILE A 40 6.02 -8.04 5.06
C ILE A 40 5.74 -9.19 4.08
N TRP A 41 4.70 -9.08 3.26
CA TRP A 41 4.35 -10.08 2.25
C TRP A 41 5.36 -10.15 1.11
N GLU A 42 5.81 -9.01 0.57
CA GLU A 42 6.88 -8.92 -0.43
C GLU A 42 8.18 -9.52 0.10
N MET A 43 8.54 -9.24 1.36
CA MET A 43 9.74 -9.78 2.01
C MET A 43 9.67 -11.29 2.21
N ASN A 44 8.48 -11.84 2.48
CA ASN A 44 8.29 -13.27 2.67
C ASN A 44 8.13 -14.05 1.35
N ASN A 45 7.82 -13.41 0.23
CA ASN A 45 7.63 -14.05 -1.08
C ASN A 45 8.61 -13.53 -2.15
N LEU A 46 9.85 -13.22 -1.76
CA LEU A 46 10.92 -12.82 -2.67
C LEU A 46 11.18 -13.95 -3.69
N GLY A 47 10.76 -13.73 -4.94
CA GLY A 47 10.95 -14.66 -6.07
C GLY A 47 9.68 -15.12 -6.79
N VAL A 48 8.49 -15.02 -6.17
CA VAL A 48 7.21 -15.42 -6.81
C VAL A 48 6.57 -14.27 -7.61
N THR A 49 6.71 -13.02 -7.15
CA THR A 49 6.04 -11.86 -7.76
C THR A 49 6.66 -11.39 -9.08
N PHE A 50 7.95 -11.69 -9.34
CA PHE A 50 8.64 -11.28 -10.56
C PHE A 50 8.33 -12.15 -11.79
N LEU A 51 7.74 -13.34 -11.60
CA LEU A 51 7.56 -14.29 -12.69
C LEU A 51 6.34 -14.00 -13.59
N PHE A 52 5.37 -13.22 -13.09
CA PHE A 52 4.08 -13.04 -13.80
C PHE A 52 4.00 -11.77 -14.68
N PRO A 53 4.54 -10.59 -14.32
CA PRO A 53 4.44 -9.41 -15.18
C PRO A 53 5.62 -9.24 -16.14
N ALA A 54 6.80 -9.79 -15.83
CA ALA A 54 8.00 -9.58 -16.66
C ALA A 54 7.93 -10.35 -18.00
N SER A 55 7.36 -11.57 -17.99
CA SER A 55 7.16 -12.37 -19.20
C SER A 55 6.05 -11.80 -20.09
N LEU A 56 4.98 -11.24 -19.50
CA LEU A 56 3.88 -10.65 -20.27
C LEU A 56 4.23 -9.28 -20.88
N SER A 57 5.00 -8.45 -20.16
CA SER A 57 5.41 -7.11 -20.63
C SER A 57 6.45 -7.16 -21.76
N LEU A 58 7.43 -8.07 -21.66
CA LEU A 58 8.40 -8.27 -22.75
C LEU A 58 7.72 -8.83 -24.01
N CYS A 59 6.81 -9.80 -23.86
CA CYS A 59 6.10 -10.41 -25.00
C CYS A 59 5.17 -9.41 -25.69
N CYS A 60 4.48 -8.55 -24.93
CA CYS A 60 3.61 -7.50 -25.48
C CYS A 60 4.40 -6.45 -26.29
N SER A 61 5.61 -6.08 -25.83
CA SER A 61 6.47 -5.13 -26.52
C SER A 61 6.99 -5.67 -27.86
N THR A 62 7.36 -6.96 -27.92
CA THR A 62 7.82 -7.58 -29.18
C THR A 62 6.67 -7.81 -30.17
N LEU A 63 5.45 -8.07 -29.67
CA LEU A 63 4.26 -8.28 -30.50
C LEU A 63 3.74 -6.96 -31.13
N ILE A 64 3.83 -5.84 -30.41
CA ILE A 64 3.53 -4.51 -30.98
C ILE A 64 4.53 -4.15 -32.09
N ASN A 65 5.83 -4.38 -31.87
CA ASN A 65 6.86 -4.06 -32.87
C ASN A 65 6.76 -4.92 -34.14
N THR A 66 6.35 -6.18 -34.02
CA THR A 66 6.16 -7.08 -35.18
C THR A 66 4.87 -6.81 -35.96
N LEU A 67 3.78 -6.40 -35.28
CA LEU A 67 2.56 -5.96 -35.96
C LEU A 67 2.76 -4.67 -36.77
N GLN A 68 3.51 -3.70 -36.22
CA GLN A 68 3.82 -2.45 -36.94
C GLN A 68 4.66 -2.70 -38.22
N LEU A 69 5.52 -3.72 -38.24
CA LEU A 69 6.32 -4.09 -39.41
C LEU A 69 5.50 -4.81 -40.49
N SER A 70 4.38 -5.46 -40.12
CA SER A 70 3.49 -6.16 -41.06
C SER A 70 2.49 -5.23 -41.76
N THR A 71 2.23 -4.03 -41.22
CA THR A 71 1.39 -2.98 -41.86
C THR A 71 2.19 -2.01 -42.73
N ALA A 72 3.51 -2.20 -42.85
CA ALA A 72 4.43 -1.35 -43.59
C ALA A 72 4.92 -1.95 -44.93
N ASN A 73 4.31 -3.05 -45.37
CA ASN A 73 4.38 -3.62 -46.73
C ASN A 73 2.96 -3.69 -47.31
#